data_AF-A0A7Y1EZG6-F1
#
_entry.id   AF-A0A7Y1EZG6-F1
#
_cell.length_a   1.000
_cell.length_b   1.000
_cell.length_c   1.000
_cell.angle_alpha   90.00
_cell.angle_beta   90.00
_cell.angle_gamma   90.00
#
_symmetry.space_group_name_H-M   'P 1'
#
loop_
_entity.id
_entity.type
_entity.pdbx_description
1 polymer ?
#
loop_
_entity_poly.entity_id
_entity_poly.type
_entity_poly.pdbx_seq_one_letter_code
_entity_poly.pdbx_strand_id
1 'polypeptide(L)'
;MASLDKQQKRAQRAKAKAKQNRTQRANAPKQDAFAGDDERIDLESVDLTELFVQMRAAGETSQQALCAAFLAHPLLALVLEQEGEENATDFILAALIEYRQWSTDSDDEAAALAWIESPEFQADYVAASQALTSAQD
;
A
#
# COMPACT_ATOMS: atom_id res chain seq x y z
N MET A 1 10.14 45.61 44.84
CA MET A 1 10.83 45.55 43.54
C MET A 1 10.98 44.08 43.14
N ALA A 2 10.06 43.51 42.35
CA ALA A 2 10.10 42.09 42.01
C ALA A 2 11.12 41.82 40.90
N SER A 3 12.11 40.99 41.20
CA SER A 3 13.29 40.69 40.38
C SER A 3 12.96 40.18 38.97
N LEU A 4 13.65 40.74 37.98
CA LEU A 4 13.66 40.41 36.54
C LEU A 4 13.71 38.90 36.23
N ASP A 5 14.32 38.12 37.11
CA ASP A 5 14.53 36.68 36.97
C ASP A 5 13.22 35.85 36.97
N LYS A 6 12.20 36.30 37.72
CA LYS A 6 10.88 35.61 37.74
C LYS A 6 10.08 35.81 36.46
N GLN A 7 10.31 36.91 35.72
CA GLN A 7 9.64 37.16 34.44
C GLN A 7 10.24 36.30 33.31
N GLN A 8 11.56 36.13 33.30
CA GLN A 8 12.25 35.30 32.30
C GLN A 8 11.84 33.82 32.39
N LYS A 9 11.68 33.27 33.60
CA LYS A 9 11.17 31.90 33.81
C LYS A 9 9.74 31.68 33.31
N ARG A 10 8.86 32.70 33.39
CA ARG A 10 7.49 32.62 32.84
C ARG A 10 7.48 32.68 31.32
N ALA A 11 8.31 33.53 30.72
CA ALA A 11 8.45 33.65 29.27
C ALA A 11 9.01 32.37 28.62
N GLN A 12 9.99 31.72 29.27
CA GLN A 12 10.58 30.45 28.84
C GLN A 12 9.54 29.31 28.83
N ARG A 13 8.71 29.21 29.87
CA ARG A 13 7.65 28.20 29.97
C ARG A 13 6.54 28.41 28.93
N ALA A 14 6.19 29.66 28.62
CA ALA A 14 5.20 29.96 27.58
C ALA A 14 5.68 29.56 26.18
N LYS A 15 6.96 29.80 25.86
CA LYS A 15 7.56 29.40 24.56
C LYS A 15 7.66 27.88 24.40
N ALA A 16 8.01 27.16 25.47
CA ALA A 16 8.05 25.69 25.44
C ALA A 16 6.66 25.08 25.20
N LYS A 17 5.62 25.62 25.86
CA LYS A 17 4.23 25.14 25.70
C LYS A 17 3.66 25.45 24.31
N ALA A 18 4.03 26.58 23.71
CA ALA A 18 3.64 26.93 22.34
C ALA A 18 4.31 26.04 21.28
N LYS A 19 5.59 25.66 21.48
CA LYS A 19 6.30 24.75 20.55
C LYS A 19 5.77 23.32 20.64
N GLN A 20 5.46 22.84 21.84
CA GLN A 20 4.89 21.50 22.06
C GLN A 20 3.45 21.36 21.52
N ASN A 21 2.63 22.42 21.62
CA ASN A 21 1.28 22.43 21.04
C ASN A 21 1.30 22.55 19.50
N ARG A 22 2.37 23.12 18.92
CA ARG A 22 2.57 23.16 17.46
C ARG A 22 3.00 21.81 16.88
N THR A 23 3.81 21.03 17.60
CA THR A 23 4.18 19.67 17.17
C THR A 23 3.07 18.64 17.37
N GLN A 24 2.23 18.79 18.41
CA GLN A 24 1.06 17.89 18.58
C GLN A 24 -0.03 18.11 17.52
N ARG A 25 -0.16 19.31 16.94
CA ARG A 25 -1.08 19.57 15.82
C ARG A 25 -0.55 19.14 14.45
N ALA A 26 0.75 18.82 14.34
CA ALA A 26 1.34 18.29 13.10
C ALA A 26 1.33 16.75 13.05
N ASN A 27 1.12 16.10 14.20
CA ASN A 27 1.12 14.63 14.35
C ASN A 27 -0.23 14.07 14.80
N ALA A 28 -1.28 14.89 14.85
CA ALA A 28 -2.63 14.38 14.89
C ALA A 28 -2.95 13.88 13.48
N PRO A 29 -3.38 12.61 13.28
CA PRO A 29 -4.02 12.26 12.03
C PRO A 29 -5.15 13.27 11.84
N LYS A 30 -5.19 13.92 10.68
CA LYS A 30 -6.39 14.62 10.27
C LYS A 30 -7.45 13.54 10.11
N GLN A 31 -8.12 13.22 11.21
CA GLN A 31 -9.44 12.63 11.12
C GLN A 31 -10.29 13.75 10.56
N ASP A 32 -10.42 13.76 9.24
CA ASP A 32 -11.37 14.62 8.55
C ASP A 32 -12.74 14.29 9.13
N ALA A 33 -13.19 15.11 10.09
CA ALA A 33 -14.45 14.97 10.82
C ALA A 33 -15.69 15.23 9.95
N PHE A 34 -15.53 15.09 8.63
CA PHE A 34 -16.54 15.19 7.57
C PHE A 34 -16.38 14.11 6.48
N ALA A 35 -15.40 13.21 6.58
CA ALA A 35 -15.42 11.95 5.82
C ALA A 35 -16.37 11.01 6.57
N GLY A 36 -17.65 11.04 6.23
CA GLY A 36 -18.61 10.12 6.85
C GLY A 36 -18.17 8.70 6.58
N ASP A 37 -17.85 7.93 7.62
CA ASP A 37 -17.58 6.47 7.62
C ASP A 37 -17.28 5.90 6.22
N ASP A 38 -16.24 6.39 5.56
CA ASP A 38 -15.87 5.86 4.26
C ASP A 38 -15.09 4.58 4.57
N GLU A 39 -15.82 3.46 4.69
CA GLU A 39 -15.29 2.11 4.93
C GLU A 39 -14.43 1.58 3.77
N ARG A 40 -14.02 2.47 2.85
CA ARG A 40 -13.14 2.16 1.73
C ARG A 40 -11.74 1.84 2.21
N ILE A 41 -11.11 0.96 1.46
CA ILE A 41 -9.72 0.59 1.66
C ILE A 41 -8.82 1.78 1.30
N ASP A 42 -7.90 2.10 2.20
CA ASP A 42 -6.82 3.03 1.89
C ASP A 42 -5.73 2.29 1.10
N LEU A 43 -5.79 2.39 -0.23
CA LEU A 43 -4.83 1.74 -1.13
C LEU A 43 -3.38 2.20 -0.92
N GLU A 44 -3.17 3.39 -0.35
CA GLU A 44 -1.80 3.91 -0.10
C GLU A 44 -1.19 3.32 1.18
N SER A 45 -2.00 2.79 2.10
CA SER A 45 -1.53 2.25 3.40
C SER A 45 -1.81 0.77 3.61
N VAL A 46 -2.44 0.10 2.65
CA VAL A 46 -2.69 -1.34 2.70
C VAL A 46 -1.36 -2.12 2.80
N ASP A 47 -1.27 -3.02 3.77
CA ASP A 47 -0.10 -3.90 3.92
C ASP A 47 -0.22 -5.08 2.95
N LEU A 48 0.66 -5.12 1.94
CA LEU A 48 0.71 -6.17 0.93
C LEU A 48 1.67 -7.31 1.30
N THR A 49 2.34 -7.26 2.46
CA THR A 49 3.37 -8.22 2.85
C THR A 49 2.85 -9.66 2.84
N GLU A 50 1.64 -9.89 3.37
CA GLU A 50 1.05 -11.23 3.39
C GLU A 50 0.79 -11.77 1.98
N LEU A 51 0.20 -10.94 1.11
CA LEU A 51 -0.01 -11.26 -0.31
C LEU A 51 1.33 -11.60 -0.99
N PHE A 52 2.37 -10.80 -0.77
CA PHE A 52 3.68 -11.02 -1.38
C PHE A 52 4.35 -12.31 -0.90
N VAL A 53 4.21 -12.66 0.38
CA VAL A 53 4.71 -13.94 0.91
C VAL A 53 3.97 -15.11 0.25
N GLN A 54 2.64 -15.03 0.11
CA GLN A 54 1.85 -16.06 -0.58
C GLN A 54 2.25 -16.19 -2.06
N MET A 55 2.39 -15.07 -2.77
CA MET A 55 2.84 -15.02 -4.16
C MET A 55 4.24 -15.64 -4.33
N ARG A 56 5.18 -15.33 -3.43
CA ARG A 56 6.53 -15.88 -3.47
C ARG A 56 6.53 -17.39 -3.28
N ALA A 57 5.78 -17.89 -2.29
CA ALA A 57 5.66 -19.31 -2.03
C ALA A 57 5.04 -20.07 -3.23
N ALA A 58 4.01 -19.52 -3.87
CA ALA A 58 3.44 -20.09 -5.08
C ALA A 58 4.44 -20.02 -6.27
N GLY A 59 5.20 -18.93 -6.37
CA GLY A 59 6.23 -18.71 -7.36
C GLY A 59 7.39 -19.70 -7.33
N GLU A 60 7.64 -20.37 -6.19
CA GLU A 60 8.61 -21.48 -6.11
C GLU A 60 8.18 -22.68 -6.99
N THR A 61 6.87 -22.82 -7.27
CA THR A 61 6.35 -23.85 -8.17
C THR A 61 6.43 -23.40 -9.63
N SER A 62 5.86 -22.24 -9.94
CA SER A 62 5.91 -21.63 -11.27
C SER A 62 5.45 -20.17 -11.23
N GLN A 63 5.80 -19.40 -12.27
CA GLN A 63 5.31 -18.04 -12.44
C GLN A 63 3.79 -17.99 -12.69
N GLN A 64 3.22 -18.97 -13.38
CA GLN A 64 1.76 -19.13 -13.46
C GLN A 64 1.12 -19.33 -12.06
N ALA A 65 1.73 -20.12 -11.17
CA ALA A 65 1.21 -20.32 -9.82
C ALA A 65 1.27 -19.04 -8.97
N LEU A 66 2.33 -18.24 -9.13
CA LEU A 66 2.42 -16.89 -8.56
C LEU A 66 1.27 -15.99 -9.05
N CYS A 67 1.04 -15.94 -10.37
CA CYS A 67 -0.06 -15.17 -10.94
C CYS A 67 -1.42 -15.66 -10.43
N ALA A 68 -1.61 -16.97 -10.27
CA ALA A 68 -2.84 -17.54 -9.74
C ALA A 68 -3.07 -17.15 -8.27
N ALA A 69 -2.02 -17.18 -7.43
CA ALA A 69 -2.12 -16.74 -6.04
C ALA A 69 -2.49 -15.26 -5.93
N PHE A 70 -1.91 -14.41 -6.78
CA PHE A 70 -2.25 -12.99 -6.86
C PHE A 70 -3.70 -12.76 -7.30
N LEU A 71 -4.10 -13.36 -8.43
CA LEU A 71 -5.43 -13.22 -9.02
C LEU A 71 -6.56 -13.77 -8.14
N ALA A 72 -6.28 -14.82 -7.36
CA ALA A 72 -7.26 -15.41 -6.44
C ALA A 72 -7.37 -14.66 -5.10
N HIS A 73 -6.51 -13.67 -4.85
CA HIS A 73 -6.48 -13.01 -3.55
C HIS A 73 -7.72 -12.12 -3.36
N PRO A 74 -8.40 -12.21 -2.19
CA PRO A 74 -9.67 -11.49 -1.96
C PRO A 74 -9.53 -9.96 -2.02
N LEU A 75 -8.31 -9.44 -1.82
CA LEU A 75 -8.02 -8.02 -1.95
C LEU A 75 -8.41 -7.47 -3.33
N LEU A 76 -8.16 -8.20 -4.43
CA LEU A 76 -8.47 -7.70 -5.77
C LEU A 76 -9.98 -7.53 -5.99
N ALA A 77 -10.79 -8.44 -5.45
CA ALA A 77 -12.25 -8.32 -5.48
C ALA A 77 -12.73 -7.09 -4.68
N LEU A 78 -12.12 -6.85 -3.51
CA LEU A 78 -12.43 -5.71 -2.67
C LEU A 78 -12.07 -4.38 -3.35
N VAL A 79 -10.89 -4.28 -3.96
CA VAL A 79 -10.46 -3.08 -4.70
C VAL A 79 -11.39 -2.83 -5.89
N LEU A 80 -11.73 -3.87 -6.65
CA LEU A 80 -12.67 -3.73 -7.78
C LEU A 80 -14.05 -3.25 -7.32
N GLU A 81 -14.56 -3.77 -6.19
CA GLU A 81 -15.87 -3.40 -5.64
C GLU A 81 -15.90 -1.94 -5.14
N GLN A 82 -14.84 -1.50 -4.46
CA GLN A 82 -14.82 -0.19 -3.80
C GLN A 82 -14.34 0.95 -4.70
N GLU A 83 -13.35 0.67 -5.55
CA GLU A 83 -12.62 1.66 -6.33
C GLU A 83 -12.95 1.59 -7.83
N GLY A 84 -13.56 0.49 -8.30
CA GLY A 84 -13.93 0.29 -9.69
C GLY A 84 -12.79 -0.23 -10.57
N GLU A 85 -13.10 -0.47 -11.85
CA GLU A 85 -12.22 -1.19 -12.78
C GLU A 85 -10.92 -0.44 -13.12
N GLU A 86 -10.99 0.89 -13.31
CA GLU A 86 -9.83 1.73 -13.64
C GLU A 86 -8.81 1.70 -12.49
N ASN A 87 -9.25 2.04 -11.27
CA ASN A 87 -8.40 2.03 -10.09
C ASN A 87 -7.91 0.63 -9.73
N ALA A 88 -8.71 -0.42 -9.95
CA ALA A 88 -8.27 -1.79 -9.73
C ALA A 88 -7.15 -2.21 -10.69
N THR A 89 -7.20 -1.74 -11.94
CA THR A 89 -6.14 -2.01 -12.92
C THR A 89 -4.84 -1.32 -12.52
N ASP A 90 -4.91 -0.06 -12.10
CA ASP A 90 -3.75 0.68 -11.60
C ASP A 90 -3.17 0.02 -10.34
N PHE A 91 -4.03 -0.40 -9.41
CA PHE A 91 -3.62 -1.14 -8.22
C PHE A 91 -2.92 -2.46 -8.58
N ILE A 92 -3.45 -3.21 -9.56
CA ILE A 92 -2.84 -4.47 -10.00
C ILE A 92 -1.41 -4.23 -10.50
N LEU A 93 -1.20 -3.23 -11.35
CA LEU A 93 0.12 -2.89 -11.86
C LEU A 93 1.07 -2.45 -10.74
N ALA A 94 0.61 -1.53 -9.86
CA ALA A 94 1.40 -1.06 -8.73
C ALA A 94 1.81 -2.20 -7.79
N ALA A 95 0.88 -3.09 -7.42
CA ALA A 95 1.15 -4.22 -6.55
C ALA A 95 2.13 -5.23 -7.16
N LEU A 96 2.08 -5.47 -8.49
CA LEU A 96 3.03 -6.34 -9.18
C LEU A 96 4.43 -5.73 -9.27
N ILE A 97 4.52 -4.41 -9.47
CA ILE A 97 5.79 -3.66 -9.44
C ILE A 97 6.40 -3.75 -8.05
N GLU A 98 5.62 -3.44 -7.01
CA GLU A 98 6.08 -3.47 -5.63
C GLU A 98 6.49 -4.89 -5.21
N TYR A 99 5.71 -5.92 -5.58
CA TYR A 99 6.09 -7.31 -5.36
C TYR A 99 7.45 -7.64 -6.01
N ARG A 100 7.68 -7.17 -7.23
CA ARG A 100 8.92 -7.44 -7.95
C ARG A 100 10.10 -6.77 -7.27
N GLN A 101 9.94 -5.53 -6.83
CA GLN A 101 10.95 -4.81 -6.07
C GLN A 101 11.26 -5.51 -4.74
N TRP A 102 10.22 -5.85 -3.97
CA TRP A 102 10.32 -6.56 -2.69
C TRP A 102 10.98 -7.93 -2.81
N SER A 103 10.63 -8.72 -3.84
CA SER A 103 11.14 -10.08 -4.01
C SER A 103 12.60 -10.13 -4.52
N THR A 104 13.05 -9.08 -5.20
CA THR A 104 14.40 -8.99 -5.76
C THR A 104 15.34 -8.09 -4.97
N ASP A 105 14.86 -7.44 -3.91
CA ASP A 105 15.60 -6.45 -3.11
C ASP A 105 16.20 -5.35 -4.01
N SER A 106 15.39 -4.86 -4.95
CA SER A 106 15.76 -3.89 -5.98
C SER A 106 14.70 -2.80 -6.08
N ASP A 107 15.12 -1.54 -6.10
CA ASP A 107 14.22 -0.38 -6.32
C ASP A 107 14.06 -0.04 -7.82
N ASP A 108 14.46 -0.94 -8.73
CA ASP A 108 14.38 -0.71 -10.18
C ASP A 108 12.97 -0.95 -10.71
N GLU A 109 12.15 0.10 -10.68
CA GLU A 109 10.81 0.12 -11.24
C GLU A 109 10.77 -0.20 -12.75
N ALA A 110 11.75 0.27 -13.52
CA ALA A 110 11.79 0.04 -14.97
C ALA A 110 12.03 -1.45 -15.28
N ALA A 111 12.90 -2.11 -14.51
CA ALA A 111 13.09 -3.55 -14.61
C ALA A 111 11.84 -4.34 -14.17
N ALA A 112 11.13 -3.85 -13.14
CA ALA A 112 9.88 -4.46 -12.71
C ALA A 112 8.79 -4.34 -13.78
N LEU A 113 8.62 -3.16 -14.37
CA LEU A 113 7.69 -2.92 -15.46
C LEU A 113 8.03 -3.78 -16.68
N ALA A 114 9.31 -3.84 -17.08
CA ALA A 114 9.76 -4.69 -18.19
C ALA A 114 9.49 -6.19 -17.94
N TRP A 115 9.52 -6.65 -16.69
CA TRP A 115 9.14 -8.01 -16.32
C TRP A 115 7.63 -8.25 -16.51
N ILE A 116 6.79 -7.32 -16.05
CA ILE A 116 5.32 -7.41 -16.21
C ILE A 116 4.93 -7.36 -17.70
N GLU A 117 5.58 -6.51 -18.48
CA GLU A 117 5.36 -6.36 -19.92
C GLU A 117 5.95 -7.50 -20.75
N SER A 118 6.71 -8.41 -20.13
CA SER A 118 7.33 -9.52 -20.85
C SER A 118 6.28 -10.48 -21.41
N PRO A 119 6.51 -11.07 -22.60
CA PRO A 119 5.59 -12.05 -23.19
C PRO A 119 5.37 -13.28 -22.29
N GLU A 120 6.42 -13.68 -21.56
CA GLU A 120 6.39 -14.81 -20.63
C GLU A 120 5.44 -14.52 -19.46
N PHE A 121 5.53 -13.34 -18.85
CA PHE A 121 4.62 -12.93 -17.79
C PHE A 121 3.18 -12.80 -18.25
N GLN A 122 2.95 -12.15 -19.38
CA GLN A 122 1.60 -12.01 -19.92
C GLN A 122 0.96 -13.37 -20.23
N ALA A 123 1.72 -14.32 -20.79
CA ALA A 123 1.23 -15.66 -21.06
C ALA A 123 0.84 -16.41 -19.77
N ASP A 124 1.70 -16.37 -18.75
CA ASP A 124 1.44 -17.02 -17.46
C ASP A 124 0.28 -16.37 -16.71
N TYR A 125 0.16 -15.04 -16.76
CA TYR A 125 -0.95 -14.30 -16.17
C TYR A 125 -2.29 -14.67 -16.80
N VAL A 126 -2.35 -14.74 -18.14
CA VAL A 126 -3.54 -15.18 -18.87
C VAL A 126 -3.86 -16.65 -18.60
N ALA A 127 -2.85 -17.52 -18.54
CA ALA A 127 -3.06 -18.93 -18.21
C ALA A 127 -3.61 -19.11 -16.77
N ALA A 128 -3.11 -18.30 -15.82
CA ALA A 128 -3.60 -18.29 -14.45
C ALA A 128 -5.06 -17.82 -14.37
N SER A 129 -5.45 -16.74 -15.07
CA SER A 129 -6.83 -16.24 -15.05
C SER A 129 -7.83 -17.22 -15.68
N GLN A 130 -7.43 -17.92 -16.75
CA GLN A 130 -8.24 -18.97 -17.37
C GLN A 130 -8.41 -20.17 -16.43
N ALA A 131 -7.33 -20.58 -15.75
CA ALA A 131 -7.39 -21.70 -14.80
C ALA A 131 -8.30 -21.40 -13.62
N LEU A 132 -8.28 -20.18 -13.08
CA LEU A 132 -9.16 -19.76 -11.99
C LEU A 132 -10.63 -19.75 -12.39
N THR A 133 -10.95 -19.18 -13.56
CA THR A 133 -12.31 -19.21 -14.10
C THR A 133 -12.80 -20.64 -14.28
N SER A 134 -11.94 -21.53 -14.79
CA SER A 134 -12.28 -22.94 -15.01
C SER A 134 -12.44 -23.75 -13.73
N ALA A 135 -11.87 -23.29 -12.61
CA ALA A 135 -11.97 -23.94 -11.31
C ALA A 135 -13.22 -23.51 -10.51
N GLN A 136 -13.92 -22.46 -10.96
CA GLN A 136 -15.11 -21.91 -10.33
C GLN A 136 -16.43 -22.44 -10.94
N ASP A 137 -16.36 -23.13 -12.09
CA ASP A 137 -17.46 -23.90 -12.71
C ASP A 137 -17.57 -25.33 -12.12
#